data_AF-A0A966WVY7-F1
#
_entry.id   AF-A0A966WVY7-F1
#
_cell.length_a   1.000
_cell.length_b   1.000
_cell.length_c   1.000
_cell.angle_alpha   90.00
_cell.angle_beta   90.00
_cell.angle_gamma   90.00
#
_symmetry.space_group_name_H-M   'P 1'
#
loop_
_entity.id
_entity.type
_entity.pdbx_description
1 polymer ?
#
loop_
_entity_poly.entity_id
_entity_poly.type
_entity_poly.pdbx_seq_one_letter_code
_entity_poly.pdbx_strand_id
1 'polypeptide(L)'
;MTTPTDSRLLHVLLAPEGQLSGDGQLRELITERRERRGPDAPLWHLSPELVRELFLASGGQEAVVAEDEAVITWLHLRFGGRTKTAVLSPELLRQRASALPPRPPSVEGH
;
A
#
# COMPACT_ATOMS: atom_id res chain seq x y z
N MET A 1 -2.27 28.08 -5.61
CA MET A 1 -0.84 27.74 -5.73
C MET A 1 -0.76 26.24 -5.88
N THR A 2 -0.59 25.72 -7.10
CA THR A 2 -0.38 24.29 -7.35
C THR A 2 1.11 24.01 -7.22
N THR A 3 1.50 23.40 -6.11
CA THR A 3 2.88 22.97 -5.82
C THR A 3 3.37 21.98 -6.89
N PRO A 4 4.68 21.97 -7.19
CA PRO A 4 5.25 21.07 -8.18
C PRO A 4 5.03 19.62 -7.76
N THR A 5 4.75 18.77 -8.74
CA THR A 5 4.65 17.32 -8.63
C THR A 5 5.97 16.75 -8.10
N ASP A 6 6.16 16.71 -6.78
CA ASP A 6 7.35 16.12 -6.14
C ASP A 6 7.21 14.60 -6.21
N SER A 7 7.60 14.04 -7.35
CA SER A 7 7.68 12.61 -7.55
C SER A 7 8.97 12.09 -6.95
N ARG A 8 8.87 11.05 -6.11
CA ARG A 8 10.01 10.40 -5.46
C ARG A 8 10.10 8.95 -5.90
N LEU A 9 11.30 8.40 -5.85
CA LEU A 9 11.50 6.97 -5.97
C LEU A 9 10.99 6.31 -4.69
N LEU A 10 9.93 5.50 -4.80
CA LEU A 10 9.32 4.77 -3.70
C LEU A 10 9.47 3.26 -3.93
N HIS A 11 9.40 2.51 -2.83
CA HIS A 11 9.47 1.06 -2.83
C HIS A 11 8.04 0.50 -2.85
N VAL A 12 7.81 -0.48 -3.72
CA VAL A 12 6.50 -1.05 -3.99
C VAL A 12 6.59 -2.56 -3.80
N LEU A 13 5.66 -3.12 -3.03
CA LEU A 13 5.40 -4.55 -2.99
C LEU A 13 4.09 -4.82 -3.71
N LEU A 14 4.14 -5.60 -4.78
CA LEU A 14 2.99 -6.07 -5.55
C LEU A 14 2.62 -7.49 -5.13
N ALA A 15 1.34 -7.76 -4.98
CA ALA A 15 0.82 -9.11 -4.77
C ALA A 15 -0.53 -9.29 -5.49
N PRO A 16 -0.95 -10.53 -5.77
CA PRO A 16 -2.33 -10.84 -6.12
C PRO A 16 -3.33 -10.19 -5.16
N GLU A 17 -4.48 -9.78 -5.68
CA GLU A 17 -5.57 -9.24 -4.86
C GLU A 17 -5.96 -10.19 -3.72
N GLY A 18 -6.06 -9.65 -2.51
CA GLY A 18 -6.40 -10.38 -1.30
C GLY A 18 -5.21 -10.99 -0.57
N GLN A 19 -4.01 -11.02 -1.16
CA GLN A 19 -2.82 -11.57 -0.50
C GLN A 19 -2.24 -10.64 0.58
N LEU A 20 -2.30 -9.32 0.39
CA LEU A 20 -1.85 -8.34 1.39
C LEU A 20 -2.97 -7.96 2.35
N SER A 21 -4.21 -7.87 1.86
CA SER A 21 -5.33 -7.37 2.66
C SER A 21 -6.19 -8.46 3.30
N GLY A 22 -6.12 -9.71 2.82
CA GLY A 22 -7.12 -10.74 3.10
C GLY A 22 -7.20 -11.21 4.55
N ASP A 23 -6.10 -11.14 5.30
CA ASP A 23 -6.04 -11.56 6.70
C ASP A 23 -6.17 -10.39 7.70
N GLY A 24 -6.27 -9.15 7.20
CA GLY A 24 -6.35 -7.95 8.01
C GLY A 24 -5.03 -7.48 8.64
N GLN A 25 -3.93 -8.22 8.53
CA GLN A 25 -2.66 -7.87 9.19
C GLN A 25 -2.05 -6.57 8.63
N LEU A 26 -2.12 -6.37 7.30
CA LEU A 26 -1.66 -5.11 6.71
C LEU A 26 -2.54 -3.94 7.18
N ARG A 27 -3.84 -4.18 7.37
CA ARG A 27 -4.78 -3.16 7.86
C ARG A 27 -4.43 -2.73 9.27
N GLU A 28 -4.20 -3.68 10.18
CA GLU A 28 -3.77 -3.41 11.55
C GLU A 28 -2.45 -2.64 11.57
N LEU A 29 -1.45 -3.10 10.80
CA LEU A 29 -0.16 -2.43 10.70
C LEU A 29 -0.27 -0.97 10.25
N ILE A 30 -1.04 -0.68 9.19
CA ILE A 30 -1.23 0.69 8.71
C ILE A 30 -1.97 1.53 9.75
N THR A 31 -2.95 0.94 10.45
CA THR A 31 -3.70 1.61 11.51
C THR A 31 -2.77 2.03 12.66
N GLU A 32 -2.04 1.08 13.24
CA GLU A 32 -1.11 1.34 14.34
C GLU A 32 -0.02 2.35 13.96
N ARG A 33 0.48 2.29 12.71
CA ARG A 33 1.51 3.22 12.24
C ARG A 33 0.97 4.64 12.14
N ARG A 34 -0.27 4.80 11.68
CA ARG A 34 -0.94 6.11 11.60
C ARG A 34 -1.30 6.67 12.97
N GLU A 35 -1.70 5.82 13.92
CA GLU A 35 -1.91 6.23 15.30
C GLU A 35 -0.62 6.71 15.96
N ARG A 36 0.51 6.03 15.72
CA ARG A 36 1.81 6.36 16.32
C ARG A 36 2.54 7.53 15.65
N ARG A 37 2.43 7.69 14.32
CA ARG A 37 3.22 8.66 13.54
C ARG A 37 2.38 9.74 12.87
N GLY A 38 1.06 9.71 13.06
CA GLY A 38 0.11 10.60 12.40
C GLY A 38 -0.44 10.03 11.08
N PRO A 39 -1.51 10.65 10.54
CA PRO A 39 -2.24 10.17 9.37
C PRO A 39 -1.37 10.09 8.09
N ASP A 40 -0.25 10.78 8.09
CA ASP A 40 0.69 10.91 6.97
C ASP A 40 1.85 9.90 7.02
N ALA A 41 1.75 8.87 7.87
CA ALA A 41 2.77 7.82 7.94
C ALA A 41 3.03 7.23 6.53
N PRO A 42 4.29 7.11 6.08
CA PRO A 42 4.63 6.79 4.69
C PRO A 42 4.47 5.29 4.39
N LEU A 43 3.23 4.81 4.44
CA LEU A 43 2.82 3.45 4.14
C LEU A 43 1.39 3.49 3.57
N TRP A 44 1.28 3.18 2.29
CA TRP A 44 0.03 3.29 1.53
C TRP A 44 -0.35 1.96 0.90
N HIS A 45 -1.60 1.56 1.06
CA HIS A 45 -2.17 0.41 0.36
C HIS A 45 -2.86 0.88 -0.92
N LEU A 46 -2.59 0.20 -2.03
CA LEU A 46 -3.19 0.48 -3.33
C LEU A 46 -4.12 -0.67 -3.71
N SER A 47 -5.38 -0.33 -3.95
CA SER A 47 -6.34 -1.26 -4.53
C SER A 47 -5.94 -1.62 -5.97
N PRO A 48 -6.46 -2.73 -6.53
CA PRO A 48 -6.15 -3.14 -7.90
C PRO A 48 -6.45 -2.07 -8.96
N GLU A 49 -7.48 -1.25 -8.74
CA GLU A 49 -7.82 -0.12 -9.60
C GLU A 49 -6.70 0.92 -9.59
N LEU A 50 -6.21 1.29 -8.41
CA LEU A 50 -5.16 2.30 -8.28
C LEU A 50 -3.79 1.79 -8.76
N VAL A 51 -3.50 0.50 -8.56
CA VAL A 51 -2.31 -0.16 -9.14
C VAL A 51 -2.33 -0.06 -10.66
N ARG A 52 -3.49 -0.28 -11.28
CA ARG A 52 -3.67 -0.17 -12.73
C ARG A 52 -3.58 1.29 -13.21
N GLU A 53 -4.23 2.22 -12.52
CA GLU A 53 -4.19 3.66 -12.85
C GLU A 53 -2.78 4.24 -12.78
N LEU A 54 -1.97 3.77 -11.83
CA LEU A 54 -0.57 4.18 -11.68
C LEU A 54 0.40 3.38 -12.55
N PHE A 55 -0.12 2.54 -13.46
CA PHE A 55 0.66 1.68 -14.36
C PHE A 55 1.69 0.81 -13.63
N LEU A 56 1.37 0.38 -12.41
CA LEU A 56 2.26 -0.46 -11.60
C LEU A 56 2.18 -1.94 -11.99
N ALA A 57 1.02 -2.39 -12.47
CA ALA A 57 0.82 -3.74 -12.98
C ALA A 57 -0.38 -3.80 -13.94
N SER A 58 -0.50 -4.92 -14.66
CA SER A 58 -1.50 -5.11 -15.72
C SER A 58 -2.92 -5.46 -15.20
N GLY A 59 -3.10 -5.72 -13.91
CA GLY A 59 -4.40 -5.96 -13.26
C GLY A 59 -4.42 -7.14 -12.29
N GLY A 60 -5.46 -7.24 -11.46
CA GLY A 60 -5.65 -8.32 -10.47
C GLY A 60 -4.61 -8.34 -9.34
N GLN A 61 -3.92 -7.22 -9.14
CA GLN A 61 -2.86 -7.09 -8.15
C GLN A 61 -3.14 -5.89 -7.26
N GLU A 62 -2.95 -6.06 -5.96
CA GLU A 62 -2.85 -4.97 -5.01
C GLU A 62 -1.38 -4.63 -4.74
N ALA A 63 -1.15 -3.49 -4.10
CA ALA A 63 0.19 -3.09 -3.70
C ALA A 63 0.24 -2.43 -2.34
N VAL A 64 1.43 -2.45 -1.74
CA VAL A 64 1.79 -1.55 -0.65
C VAL A 64 3.04 -0.76 -1.04
N VAL A 65 3.01 0.54 -0.75
CA VAL A 65 4.07 1.49 -1.09
C VAL A 65 4.63 2.11 0.18
N ALA A 66 5.94 2.22 0.28
CA ALA A 66 6.63 2.91 1.36
C ALA A 66 7.85 3.70 0.86
N GLU A 67 8.24 4.71 1.61
CA GLU A 67 9.49 5.45 1.38
C GLU A 67 10.73 4.63 1.79
N ASP A 68 10.58 3.73 2.75
CA ASP A 68 11.68 2.96 3.33
C ASP A 68 11.72 1.54 2.74
N GLU A 69 12.83 1.19 2.08
CA GLU A 69 13.07 -0.14 1.52
C GLU A 69 12.98 -1.25 2.57
N ALA A 70 13.43 -0.99 3.80
CA ALA A 70 13.42 -1.99 4.86
C ALA A 70 11.97 -2.38 5.23
N VAL A 71 11.03 -1.45 5.15
CA VAL A 71 9.60 -1.72 5.35
C VAL A 71 9.06 -2.64 4.26
N ILE A 72 9.38 -2.36 2.99
CA ILE A 72 8.96 -3.22 1.87
C ILE A 72 9.62 -4.60 1.93
N THR A 73 10.89 -4.67 2.31
CA THR A 73 11.61 -5.94 2.49
C THR A 73 10.97 -6.78 3.59
N TRP A 74 10.64 -6.18 4.73
CA TRP A 74 9.95 -6.87 5.81
C TRP A 74 8.54 -7.34 5.40
N LEU A 75 7.79 -6.50 4.69
CA LEU A 75 6.47 -6.87 4.16
C LEU A 75 6.56 -8.01 3.13
N HIS A 76 7.58 -8.01 2.28
CA HIS A 76 7.83 -9.07 1.32
C HIS A 76 8.09 -10.42 2.00
N LEU A 77 8.89 -10.42 3.08
CA LEU A 77 9.13 -11.64 3.86
C LEU A 77 7.86 -12.16 4.55
N ARG A 78 6.96 -11.26 4.96
CA ARG A 78 5.71 -11.61 5.65
C ARG A 78 4.63 -12.12 4.71
N PHE A 79 4.38 -11.39 3.63
CA PHE A 79 3.24 -11.63 2.74
C PHE A 79 3.64 -12.31 1.42
N GLY A 80 4.94 -12.39 1.09
CA GLY A 80 5.41 -12.83 -0.23
C GLY A 80 5.31 -11.70 -1.26
N GLY A 81 4.94 -12.02 -2.51
CA GLY A 81 4.78 -11.03 -3.59
C GLY A 81 6.07 -10.67 -4.32
N ARG A 82 6.05 -9.56 -5.06
CA ARG A 82 7.19 -9.07 -5.87
C ARG A 82 7.49 -7.62 -5.52
N THR A 83 8.75 -7.34 -5.21
CA THR A 83 9.21 -5.97 -4.93
C THR A 83 9.66 -5.29 -6.21
N LYS A 84 9.46 -3.97 -6.28
CA LYS A 84 10.04 -3.09 -7.30
C LYS A 84 10.11 -1.66 -6.77
N THR A 85 10.75 -0.77 -7.53
CA THR A 85 10.69 0.67 -7.28
C THR A 85 9.81 1.36 -8.32
N ALA A 86 9.17 2.46 -7.93
CA ALA A 86 8.40 3.30 -8.84
C ALA A 86 8.54 4.78 -8.48
N VAL A 87 8.55 5.64 -9.48
CA VAL A 87 8.54 7.10 -9.29
C VAL A 87 7.08 7.53 -9.11
N LEU A 88 6.72 7.92 -7.89
CA LEU A 88 5.34 8.24 -7.50
C LEU A 88 5.33 9.52 -6.65
N SER A 89 4.21 10.25 -6.68
CA SER A 89 4.02 11.42 -5.81
C SER A 89 3.44 10.99 -4.46
N PRO A 90 4.15 11.23 -3.33
CA PRO A 90 3.61 10.94 -1.99
C PRO A 90 2.33 11.72 -1.69
N GLU A 91 2.18 12.93 -2.23
CA GLU A 91 0.95 13.73 -2.12
C GLU A 91 -0.24 13.05 -2.83
N LEU A 92 -0.02 12.52 -4.04
CA LEU A 92 -1.04 11.75 -4.76
C LEU A 92 -1.42 10.50 -3.96
N LEU A 93 -0.44 9.77 -3.42
CA LEU A 93 -0.70 8.58 -2.60
C LEU A 93 -1.47 8.92 -1.33
N ARG A 94 -1.16 10.04 -0.68
CA ARG A 94 -1.92 10.52 0.48
C ARG A 94 -3.38 10.83 0.13
N GLN A 95 -3.64 11.40 -1.03
CA GLN A 95 -5.01 11.73 -1.46
C GLN A 95 -5.81 10.51 -1.93
N ARG A 96 -5.17 9.60 -2.67
CA ARG A 96 -5.83 8.48 -3.37
C ARG A 96 -5.75 7.15 -2.62
N ALA A 97 -4.75 6.98 -1.75
CA ALA A 97 -4.45 5.76 -1.01
C ALA A 97 -4.43 5.98 0.52
N SER A 98 -5.17 6.98 1.00
CA SER A 98 -5.40 7.18 2.45
C SER A 98 -6.37 6.17 3.04
N ALA A 99 -7.10 5.42 2.22
CA ALA A 99 -7.93 4.33 2.71
C ALA A 99 -7.07 3.26 3.42
N LEU A 100 -7.67 2.60 4.40
CA LEU A 100 -7.10 1.38 4.98
C LEU A 100 -7.42 0.20 4.04
N PRO A 101 -6.57 -0.85 3.98
CA PRO A 101 -6.87 -2.08 3.28
C PRO A 101 -8.25 -2.62 3.68
N PRO A 102 -8.97 -3.34 2.81
CA PRO A 102 -10.29 -3.88 3.12
C PRO A 102 -10.27 -4.70 4.41
N ARG A 103 -11.39 -4.70 5.14
CA ARG A 103 -11.52 -5.56 6.31
C ARG A 103 -11.51 -7.02 5.86
N PRO A 104 -10.89 -7.92 6.63
CA PRO A 104 -11.02 -9.35 6.34
C PRO A 104 -12.50 -9.73 6.38
N PRO A 105 -12.95 -10.69 5.56
CA PRO A 105 -14.32 -11.18 5.63
C PRO A 105 -14.58 -11.71 7.04
N SER A 106 -15.63 -11.21 7.70
CA SER A 106 -16.10 -11.82 8.95
C SER A 106 -16.47 -13.26 8.65
N VAL A 107 -15.72 -14.21 9.20
CA VAL A 107 -16.22 -15.58 9.35
C VAL A 107 -17.33 -15.54 10.39
N GLU A 108 -18.54 -15.17 9.97
CA GLU A 108 -19.74 -15.45 10.74
C GLU A 108 -19.90 -16.97 10.73
N GLY A 109 -19.40 -17.62 11.79
CA GLY A 109 -19.63 -19.02 12.06
C GLY A 109 -21.13 -19.25 12.21
N HIS A 110 -21.66 -20.14 11.38
CA HIS A 110 -23.01 -20.70 11.46
C HIS A 110 -23.11 -21.73 12.57
#